data_AF-A0A838J4U7-F1
#
_entry.id   AF-A0A838J4U7-F1
#
_cell.length_a   1.000
_cell.length_b   1.000
_cell.length_c   1.000
_cell.angle_alpha   90.00
_cell.angle_beta   90.00
_cell.angle_gamma   90.00
#
_symmetry.space_group_name_H-M   'P 1'
#
loop_
_entity.id
_entity.type
_entity.pdbx_description
1 polymer ?
#
loop_
_entity_poly.entity_id
_entity_poly.type
_entity_poly.pdbx_seq_one_letter_code
_entity_poly.pdbx_strand_id
1 'polypeptide(L)'
;PEPDSPKPDPSLGPDDPIYNNAHSERSARIVGDFLRAQHASEDLIAEVARLIRAHEFGGWPDANWVQAADSLSFLEVNIDYFLDRINPSEPLGWTLEWVHAKFDWMYNRIQIPTARTLAAPFHKVAMEKLQKKEAELKQAREKEAEHK
;
A
#
# COMPACT_ATOMS: atom_id res chain seq x y z
N PRO A 1 -15.32 3.03 -8.97
CA PRO A 1 -14.79 4.09 -8.07
C PRO A 1 -15.80 5.23 -7.95
N GLU A 2 -15.95 5.80 -6.75
CA GLU A 2 -16.79 6.98 -6.53
C GLU A 2 -16.15 8.24 -7.13
N PRO A 3 -16.93 9.29 -7.43
CA PRO A 3 -16.47 10.46 -8.21
C PRO A 3 -15.27 11.22 -7.61
N ASP A 4 -15.09 11.16 -6.29
CA ASP A 4 -14.05 11.86 -5.53
C ASP A 4 -12.86 10.96 -5.15
N SER A 5 -12.80 9.72 -5.67
CA SER A 5 -11.69 8.82 -5.39
C SER A 5 -10.39 9.38 -5.98
N PRO A 6 -9.34 9.65 -5.18
CA PRO A 6 -8.05 10.02 -5.73
C PRO A 6 -7.53 8.89 -6.60
N LYS A 7 -6.86 9.24 -7.70
CA LYS A 7 -6.26 8.28 -8.61
C LYS A 7 -4.76 8.27 -8.36
N PRO A 8 -4.15 7.10 -8.08
CA PRO A 8 -2.71 7.03 -7.97
C PRO A 8 -2.12 7.31 -9.35
N ASP A 9 -1.04 8.09 -9.38
CA ASP A 9 -0.20 8.28 -10.56
C ASP A 9 1.01 7.35 -10.43
N PRO A 10 1.05 6.21 -11.14
CA PRO A 10 2.14 5.25 -11.00
C PRO A 10 3.50 5.82 -11.46
N SER A 11 3.52 6.94 -12.21
CA SER A 11 4.75 7.62 -12.58
C SER A 11 5.41 8.36 -11.41
N LEU A 12 4.65 8.68 -10.36
CA LEU A 12 5.13 9.32 -9.13
C LEU A 12 5.61 8.31 -8.07
N GLY A 13 5.49 7.01 -8.36
CA GLY A 13 5.94 5.94 -7.48
C GLY A 13 4.94 5.53 -6.38
N PRO A 14 5.33 4.58 -5.53
CA PRO A 14 4.45 3.93 -4.56
C PRO A 14 4.02 4.76 -3.35
N ASP A 15 4.66 5.90 -3.12
CA ASP A 15 4.54 6.74 -1.93
C ASP A 15 4.19 8.22 -2.24
N ASP A 16 3.53 8.48 -3.37
CA ASP A 16 3.07 9.81 -3.77
C ASP A 16 2.35 10.55 -2.61
N PRO A 17 2.95 11.63 -2.06
CA PRO A 17 2.39 12.33 -0.91
C PRO A 17 1.07 13.05 -1.24
N ILE A 18 0.86 13.45 -2.50
CA ILE A 18 -0.38 14.10 -2.94
C ILE A 18 -1.52 13.09 -2.89
N TYR A 19 -1.32 11.92 -3.50
CA TYR A 19 -2.27 10.81 -3.43
C TYR A 19 -2.53 10.39 -1.97
N ASN A 20 -1.49 10.14 -1.18
CA ASN A 20 -1.63 9.65 0.20
C ASN A 20 -2.41 10.63 1.09
N ASN A 21 -2.17 11.93 0.95
CA ASN A 21 -2.92 12.96 1.67
C ASN A 21 -4.40 12.99 1.22
N ALA A 22 -4.65 13.03 -0.08
CA ALA A 22 -6.01 13.05 -0.61
C ALA A 22 -6.81 11.78 -0.24
N HIS A 23 -6.14 10.62 -0.26
CA HIS A 23 -6.67 9.33 0.15
C HIS A 23 -7.06 9.34 1.63
N SER A 24 -6.14 9.76 2.50
CA SER A 24 -6.37 9.76 3.95
C SER A 24 -7.46 10.74 4.37
N GLU A 25 -7.50 11.95 3.79
CA GLU A 25 -8.55 12.93 4.07
C GLU A 25 -9.93 12.43 3.63
N ARG A 26 -10.01 11.78 2.47
CA ARG A 26 -11.25 11.18 1.98
C ARG A 26 -11.71 10.06 2.92
N SER A 27 -10.83 9.16 3.29
CA SER A 27 -11.14 8.06 4.22
C SER A 27 -11.61 8.57 5.58
N ALA A 28 -10.95 9.61 6.12
CA ALA A 28 -11.34 10.22 7.39
C ALA A 28 -12.74 10.86 7.32
N ARG A 29 -13.08 11.51 6.20
CA ARG A 29 -14.43 12.06 5.96
C ARG A 29 -15.48 10.95 5.93
N ILE A 30 -15.28 9.91 5.11
CA ILE A 30 -16.25 8.82 4.94
C ILE A 30 -16.50 8.07 6.25
N VAL A 31 -15.43 7.72 6.98
CA VAL A 31 -15.56 7.03 8.26
C VAL A 31 -16.19 7.94 9.31
N GLY A 32 -15.84 9.24 9.30
CA GLY A 32 -16.46 10.22 10.20
C GLY A 32 -17.97 10.36 9.98
N ASP A 33 -18.41 10.44 8.72
CA ASP A 33 -19.83 10.52 8.36
C ASP A 33 -20.57 9.23 8.75
N PHE A 34 -19.96 8.07 8.52
CA PHE A 34 -20.49 6.78 8.98
C PHE A 34 -20.66 6.74 10.50
N LEU A 35 -19.62 7.09 11.27
CA LEU A 35 -19.66 7.07 12.73
C LEU A 35 -20.71 8.04 13.30
N ARG A 36 -20.86 9.22 12.68
CA ARG A 36 -21.91 10.17 13.04
C ARG A 36 -23.30 9.59 12.80
N ALA A 37 -23.50 8.88 11.68
CA ALA A 37 -24.74 8.16 11.40
C ALA A 37 -24.99 7.00 12.40
N GLN A 38 -23.95 6.47 13.04
CA GLN A 38 -24.05 5.50 14.13
C GLN A 38 -24.20 6.15 15.52
N HIS A 39 -24.39 7.47 15.61
CA HIS A 39 -24.50 8.22 16.86
C HIS A 39 -23.27 8.12 17.79
N ALA A 40 -22.07 7.94 17.22
CA ALA A 40 -20.82 8.03 17.97
C ALA A 40 -20.61 9.46 18.53
N SER A 41 -19.85 9.58 19.62
CA SER A 41 -19.48 10.89 20.17
C SER A 41 -18.53 11.63 19.24
N GLU A 42 -18.59 12.97 19.23
CA GLU A 42 -17.69 13.79 18.40
C GLU A 42 -16.21 13.61 18.81
N ASP A 43 -15.93 13.33 20.09
CA ASP A 43 -14.58 13.01 20.57
C ASP A 43 -14.04 11.71 19.92
N LEU A 44 -14.87 10.67 19.83
CA LEU A 44 -14.49 9.42 19.17
C LEU A 44 -14.30 9.62 17.67
N ILE A 45 -15.19 10.37 17.03
CA ILE A 45 -15.11 10.70 15.59
C ILE A 45 -13.81 11.46 15.31
N ALA A 46 -13.49 12.46 16.12
CA ALA A 46 -12.27 13.26 15.97
C ALA A 46 -11.01 12.39 16.12
N GLU A 47 -10.99 11.48 17.11
CA GLU A 47 -9.84 10.62 17.33
C GLU A 47 -9.66 9.58 16.21
N VAL A 48 -10.74 8.94 15.76
CA VAL A 48 -10.67 8.00 14.62
C VAL A 48 -10.22 8.72 13.36
N ALA A 49 -10.75 9.91 13.07
CA ALA A 49 -10.34 10.69 11.91
C ALA A 49 -8.87 11.12 12.00
N ARG A 50 -8.36 11.42 13.20
CA ARG A 50 -6.94 11.74 13.44
C ARG A 50 -6.04 10.53 13.16
N LEU A 51 -6.45 9.33 13.60
CA LEU A 51 -5.73 8.08 13.32
C LEU A 51 -5.72 7.75 11.83
N ILE A 52 -6.86 7.87 11.15
CA ILE A 52 -6.95 7.65 9.70
C ILE A 52 -6.02 8.61 8.95
N ARG A 53 -5.93 9.87 9.32
CA ARG A 53 -5.02 10.81 8.63
C ARG A 53 -3.55 10.43 8.75
N ALA A 54 -3.18 9.71 9.80
CA ALA A 54 -1.79 9.33 10.06
C ALA A 54 -1.46 7.88 9.70
N HIS A 55 -2.42 7.07 9.23
CA HIS A 55 -2.19 5.64 9.04
C HIS A 55 -1.06 5.30 8.05
N GLU A 56 -0.74 6.19 7.11
CA GLU A 56 0.34 5.98 6.16
C GLU A 56 1.74 6.07 6.78
N PHE A 57 1.91 6.91 7.81
CA PHE A 57 3.23 7.28 8.34
C PHE A 57 3.40 7.06 9.85
N GLY A 58 2.30 6.93 10.59
CA GLY A 58 2.29 6.95 12.05
C GLY A 58 2.66 8.34 12.60
N GLY A 59 3.39 8.38 13.71
CA GLY A 59 3.95 9.60 14.30
C GLY A 59 3.72 9.76 15.80
N TRP A 60 2.83 8.96 16.39
CA TRP A 60 2.60 8.88 17.83
C TRP A 60 2.17 7.45 18.20
N PRO A 61 2.18 7.06 19.50
CA PRO A 61 2.00 5.67 19.91
C PRO A 61 0.79 4.95 19.26
N ASP A 62 -0.38 5.57 19.28
CA ASP A 62 -1.60 4.95 18.72
C ASP A 62 -1.58 4.90 17.19
N ALA A 63 -1.14 5.97 16.51
CA ALA A 63 -1.03 5.95 15.05
C ALA A 63 0.03 4.96 14.56
N ASN A 64 1.10 4.74 15.32
CA ASN A 64 2.11 3.74 15.00
C ASN A 64 1.52 2.33 14.99
N TRP A 65 0.56 2.04 15.88
CA TRP A 65 -0.17 0.77 15.85
C TRP A 65 -1.07 0.64 14.63
N VAL A 66 -1.82 1.69 14.28
CA VAL A 66 -2.69 1.68 13.09
C VAL A 66 -1.85 1.53 11.81
N GLN A 67 -0.76 2.28 11.68
CA GLN A 67 0.17 2.17 10.56
C GLN A 67 0.77 0.77 10.44
N ALA A 68 1.18 0.18 11.56
CA ALA A 68 1.72 -1.17 11.58
C ALA A 68 0.67 -2.21 11.16
N ALA A 69 -0.57 -2.07 11.63
CA ALA A 69 -1.68 -2.94 11.26
C ALA A 69 -2.03 -2.84 9.77
N ASP A 70 -2.09 -1.63 9.21
CA ASP A 70 -2.29 -1.40 7.78
C ASP A 70 -1.19 -2.07 6.94
N SER A 71 0.07 -1.96 7.41
CA SER A 71 1.21 -2.55 6.71
C SER A 71 1.22 -4.07 6.73
N LEU A 72 0.85 -4.66 7.87
CA LEU A 72 0.66 -6.11 8.00
C LEU A 72 -0.45 -6.59 7.06
N SER A 73 -1.61 -5.95 7.10
CA SER A 73 -2.76 -6.33 6.26
C SER A 73 -2.43 -6.21 4.76
N PHE A 74 -1.73 -5.15 4.37
CA PHE A 74 -1.28 -4.99 2.99
C PHE A 74 -0.37 -6.14 2.55
N LEU A 75 0.66 -6.46 3.35
CA LEU A 75 1.61 -7.51 3.01
C LEU A 75 0.97 -8.91 3.06
N GLU A 76 -0.10 -9.08 3.83
CA GLU A 76 -0.85 -10.34 3.84
C GLU A 76 -1.77 -10.50 2.63
N VAL A 77 -2.46 -9.42 2.22
CA VAL A 77 -3.61 -9.51 1.30
C VAL A 77 -3.31 -8.98 -0.11
N ASN A 78 -2.43 -7.98 -0.26
CA ASN A 78 -2.30 -7.22 -1.51
C ASN A 78 -1.13 -7.65 -2.40
N ILE A 79 -0.28 -8.62 -1.99
CA ILE A 79 0.91 -9.01 -2.76
C ILE A 79 0.55 -9.36 -4.21
N ASP A 80 -0.35 -10.33 -4.41
CA ASP A 80 -0.65 -10.85 -5.75
C ASP A 80 -1.28 -9.77 -6.64
N TYR A 81 -2.13 -8.93 -6.06
CA TYR A 81 -2.75 -7.81 -6.76
C TYR A 81 -1.74 -6.80 -7.32
N PHE A 82 -0.66 -6.49 -6.60
CA PHE A 82 0.39 -5.62 -7.13
C PHE A 82 1.26 -6.33 -8.16
N LEU A 83 1.53 -7.63 -8.01
CA LEU A 83 2.28 -8.41 -9.00
C LEU A 83 1.53 -8.53 -10.33
N ASP A 84 0.21 -8.64 -10.30
CA ASP A 84 -0.64 -8.73 -11.49
C ASP A 84 -0.71 -7.42 -12.27
N ARG A 85 -0.40 -6.29 -11.63
CA ARG A 85 -0.35 -4.99 -12.28
C ARG A 85 0.96 -4.68 -12.98
N ILE A 86 1.95 -5.54 -12.84
CA ILE A 86 3.21 -5.36 -13.52
C ILE A 86 2.98 -5.51 -15.01
N ASN A 87 3.11 -4.39 -15.72
CA ASN A 87 2.88 -4.31 -17.16
C ASN A 87 4.15 -3.82 -17.88
N PRO A 88 4.95 -4.73 -18.46
CA PRO A 88 6.18 -4.37 -19.17
C PRO A 88 5.94 -3.45 -20.38
N SER A 89 4.73 -3.43 -20.92
CA SER A 89 4.37 -2.61 -22.08
C SER A 89 3.95 -1.19 -21.72
N GLU A 90 3.86 -0.85 -20.43
CA GLU A 90 3.42 0.45 -19.93
C GLU A 90 4.49 1.06 -19.00
N PRO A 91 5.43 1.86 -19.54
CA PRO A 91 6.57 2.38 -18.79
C PRO A 91 6.19 3.33 -17.64
N LEU A 92 5.01 3.94 -17.72
CA LEU A 92 4.46 4.83 -16.70
C LEU A 92 3.55 4.10 -15.69
N GLY A 93 3.49 2.77 -15.75
CA GLY A 93 2.69 1.91 -14.89
C GLY A 93 3.46 1.33 -13.70
N TRP A 94 2.87 0.32 -13.06
CA TRP A 94 3.55 -0.44 -12.00
C TRP A 94 4.67 -1.29 -12.60
N THR A 95 5.91 -0.87 -12.39
CA THR A 95 7.10 -1.62 -12.82
C THR A 95 7.50 -2.64 -11.74
N LEU A 96 8.38 -3.59 -12.09
CA LEU A 96 9.01 -4.48 -11.09
C LEU A 96 9.69 -3.67 -9.98
N GLU A 97 10.39 -2.60 -10.34
CA GLU A 97 11.07 -1.70 -9.41
C GLU A 97 10.07 -1.01 -8.47
N TRP A 98 8.94 -0.51 -8.98
CA TRP A 98 7.94 0.13 -8.15
C TRP A 98 7.20 -0.82 -7.22
N VAL A 99 6.93 -2.05 -7.67
CA VAL A 99 6.34 -3.07 -6.80
C VAL A 99 7.33 -3.50 -5.71
N HIS A 100 8.62 -3.66 -6.06
CA HIS A 100 9.68 -3.90 -5.08
C HIS A 100 9.70 -2.78 -4.02
N ALA A 101 9.80 -1.53 -4.46
CA ALA A 101 9.85 -0.36 -3.60
C ALA A 101 8.58 -0.26 -2.73
N LYS A 102 7.40 -0.59 -3.25
CA LYS A 102 6.17 -0.63 -2.45
C LYS A 102 6.28 -1.66 -1.33
N PHE A 103 6.63 -2.90 -1.65
CA PHE A 103 6.72 -3.98 -0.65
C PHE A 103 7.75 -3.64 0.44
N ASP A 104 8.90 -3.11 0.05
CA ASP A 104 9.92 -2.64 0.99
C ASP A 104 9.42 -1.48 1.85
N TRP A 105 8.77 -0.49 1.25
CA TRP A 105 8.24 0.66 1.97
C TRP A 105 7.25 0.23 3.05
N MET A 106 6.30 -0.66 2.69
CA MET A 106 5.30 -1.20 3.62
C MET A 106 5.93 -1.90 4.83
N TYR A 107 7.00 -2.68 4.62
CA TYR A 107 7.72 -3.32 5.72
C TYR A 107 8.55 -2.31 6.54
N ASN A 108 9.32 -1.46 5.86
CA ASN A 108 10.30 -0.57 6.48
C ASN A 108 9.66 0.56 7.29
N ARG A 109 8.43 0.98 6.95
CA ARG A 109 7.71 2.03 7.68
C ARG A 109 7.17 1.59 9.04
N ILE A 110 7.13 0.28 9.34
CA ILE A 110 6.64 -0.24 10.63
C ILE A 110 7.57 0.14 11.77
N GLN A 111 7.16 1.09 12.60
CA GLN A 111 8.00 1.60 13.70
C GLN A 111 8.05 0.68 14.93
N ILE A 112 7.07 -0.21 15.08
CA ILE A 112 6.90 -1.06 16.25
C ILE A 112 7.70 -2.35 16.07
N PRO A 113 8.71 -2.65 16.90
CA PRO A 113 9.59 -3.80 16.68
C PRO A 113 8.86 -5.14 16.64
N THR A 114 7.90 -5.36 17.54
CA THR A 114 7.12 -6.60 17.57
C THR A 114 6.25 -6.77 16.33
N ALA A 115 5.60 -5.69 15.85
CA ALA A 115 4.82 -5.73 14.62
C ALA A 115 5.71 -5.94 13.38
N ARG A 116 6.92 -5.37 13.37
CA ARG A 116 7.89 -5.60 12.28
C ARG A 116 8.32 -7.07 12.22
N THR A 117 8.56 -7.70 13.37
CA THR A 117 8.83 -9.15 13.44
C THR A 117 7.68 -9.97 12.88
N LEU A 118 6.43 -9.59 13.14
CA LEU A 118 5.26 -10.25 12.57
C LEU A 118 5.13 -10.05 11.04
N ALA A 119 5.57 -8.90 10.53
CA ALA A 119 5.51 -8.58 9.10
C ALA A 119 6.61 -9.26 8.27
N ALA A 120 7.74 -9.61 8.89
CA ALA A 120 8.89 -10.21 8.23
C ALA A 120 8.57 -11.45 7.36
N PRO A 121 7.79 -12.45 7.82
CA PRO A 121 7.42 -13.57 6.95
C PRO A 121 6.60 -13.15 5.72
N PHE A 122 5.69 -12.17 5.84
CA PHE A 122 4.90 -11.69 4.71
C PHE A 122 5.75 -10.91 3.71
N HIS A 123 6.65 -10.04 4.19
CA HIS A 123 7.60 -9.33 3.33
C HIS A 123 8.51 -10.30 2.57
N LYS A 124 9.00 -11.36 3.25
CA LYS A 124 9.77 -12.43 2.59
C LYS A 124 8.96 -13.09 1.47
N VAL A 125 7.71 -13.46 1.71
CA VAL A 125 6.82 -14.03 0.67
C VAL A 125 6.63 -13.05 -0.50
N ALA A 126 6.47 -11.76 -0.22
CA ALA A 126 6.33 -10.73 -1.24
C ALA A 126 7.56 -10.66 -2.15
N MET A 127 8.76 -10.69 -1.56
CA MET A 127 10.04 -10.68 -2.29
C MET A 127 10.25 -11.96 -3.12
N GLU A 128 9.95 -13.13 -2.57
CA GLU A 128 10.07 -14.41 -3.28
C GLU A 128 9.14 -14.47 -4.49
N LYS A 129 7.88 -14.03 -4.34
CA LYS A 129 6.92 -13.97 -5.45
C LYS A 129 7.35 -12.96 -6.51
N LEU A 130 7.90 -11.81 -6.11
CA LEU A 130 8.40 -10.80 -7.04
C LEU A 130 9.59 -11.32 -7.87
N GLN A 131 10.56 -11.98 -7.22
CA GLN A 131 11.69 -12.62 -7.92
C GLN A 131 11.22 -13.65 -8.95
N LYS A 132 10.21 -14.46 -8.59
CA LYS A 132 9.61 -15.41 -9.52
C LYS A 132 8.99 -14.70 -10.73
N LYS A 133 8.22 -13.63 -10.49
CA LYS A 133 7.60 -12.82 -11.55
C LYS A 133 8.65 -12.21 -12.49
N GLU A 134 9.75 -11.70 -11.94
CA GLU A 134 10.86 -11.17 -12.72
C GLU A 134 11.46 -12.25 -13.65
N ALA A 135 11.71 -13.45 -13.11
CA ALA A 135 12.23 -14.57 -13.91
C ALA A 135 11.26 -14.98 -15.03
N GLU A 136 9.95 -15.03 -14.77
CA GLU A 136 8.92 -15.32 -15.76
C GLU A 136 8.92 -14.28 -16.89
N LEU A 137 8.98 -13.00 -16.55
CA LEU A 137 9.02 -11.90 -17.52
C LEU A 137 10.29 -11.93 -18.38
N LYS A 138 11.43 -12.26 -17.78
CA LYS A 138 12.70 -12.42 -18.51
C LYS A 138 12.63 -13.57 -19.52
N GLN A 139 12.13 -14.74 -19.10
CA GLN A 139 11.95 -15.89 -20.00
C GLN A 139 10.99 -15.60 -21.15
N ALA A 140 9.90 -14.86 -20.90
CA ALA A 140 8.97 -14.46 -21.94
C ALA A 140 9.64 -13.58 -23.01
N ARG A 141 10.44 -12.59 -22.57
CA ARG A 141 11.20 -11.70 -23.48
C ARG A 141 12.24 -12.45 -24.31
N GLU A 142 12.95 -13.40 -23.71
CA GLU A 142 13.93 -14.24 -24.43
C GLU A 142 13.25 -15.08 -25.52
N LYS A 143 12.11 -15.71 -25.21
CA LYS A 143 11.33 -16.47 -26.20
C LYS A 143 10.81 -15.60 -27.35
N GLU A 144 10.34 -14.39 -27.07
CA GLU A 144 9.90 -13.45 -28.11
C GLU A 144 11.05 -13.01 -29.03
N ALA A 145 12.27 -12.90 -28.50
CA ALA A 145 13.45 -12.55 -29.29
C ALA A 145 13.93 -13.70 -30.19
N GLU A 146 13.74 -14.96 -29.78
CA GLU A 146 14.07 -16.14 -30.58
C GLU A 146 13.11 -16.39 -31.76
N HIS A 147 11.90 -15.82 -31.71
CA HIS A 147 10.85 -16.00 -32.74
C HIS A 147 10.72 -14.78 -33.68
N LYS A 148 11.59 -13.76 -33.57
CA LYS A 148 11.68 -12.60 -34.46
C LYS A 148 12.88 -12.71 -35.38
#